data_AF-A0AB39VFA0-F1
#
_entry.id   AF-A0AB39VFA0-F1
#
_cell.length_a   1.000
_cell.length_b   1.000
_cell.length_c   1.000
_cell.angle_alpha   90.00
_cell.angle_beta   90.00
_cell.angle_gamma   90.00
#
_symmetry.space_group_name_H-M   'P 1'
#
loop_
_entity.id
_entity.type
_entity.pdbx_description
1 polymer ?
#
loop_
_entity_poly.entity_id
_entity_poly.type
_entity_poly.pdbx_seq_one_letter_code
_entity_poly.pdbx_strand_id
1 'polypeptide(L)'
;MQSIKKIDNNYIENEFKNPKIKVGKKEYTILQKREVNLNNNKKYIYLLSNLSDENIKSYLYYKGDKDYLIELEIHTVGNPYNIDFFDVNNDNRNEIIIENLNELSDFNNLFIFKINENEIKKVFDAQQNIKLKNYFNYNNMLTKLDVKINDDFNLKKNIKYELPNIIETKIIDSDFPEIIFGIIKNKIIFRIKGFQNFEIIFDKNFDYKLKATSKFSVNYGIEDGIIVNNFL
;
A
#
# COMPACT_ATOMS: atom_id res chain seq x y z
N MET A 1 -10.83 -26.06 -17.41
CA MET A 1 -10.34 -25.52 -16.13
C MET A 1 -8.88 -25.15 -16.29
N GLN A 2 -8.56 -23.86 -16.43
CA GLN A 2 -7.16 -23.40 -16.37
C GLN A 2 -6.78 -23.27 -14.89
N SER A 3 -5.75 -24.01 -14.49
CA SER A 3 -5.16 -23.90 -13.16
C SER A 3 -4.46 -22.54 -13.05
N ILE A 4 -5.06 -21.64 -12.28
CA ILE A 4 -4.38 -20.43 -11.83
C ILE A 4 -3.29 -20.88 -10.85
N LYS A 5 -2.03 -20.79 -11.28
CA LYS A 5 -0.87 -20.98 -10.40
C LYS A 5 -0.97 -19.93 -9.28
N LYS A 6 -1.27 -20.39 -8.05
CA LYS A 6 -1.14 -19.58 -6.83
C LYS A 6 0.32 -19.09 -6.76
N ILE A 7 0.48 -17.77 -6.65
CA ILE A 7 1.75 -17.14 -6.33
C ILE A 7 2.00 -17.41 -4.84
N ASP A 8 3.16 -17.97 -4.51
CA ASP A 8 3.58 -18.20 -3.12
C ASP A 8 3.77 -16.84 -2.43
N ASN A 9 2.88 -16.51 -1.48
CA ASN A 9 2.82 -15.19 -0.86
C ASN A 9 3.58 -15.07 0.47
N ASN A 10 4.22 -16.13 0.99
CA ASN A 10 4.92 -16.10 2.28
C ASN A 10 6.40 -16.47 2.14
N TYR A 11 7.27 -15.46 2.20
CA TYR A 11 8.72 -15.60 1.96
C TYR A 11 9.58 -15.57 3.24
N ILE A 12 9.05 -15.22 4.44
CA ILE A 12 9.84 -15.20 5.69
C ILE A 12 10.25 -16.60 6.15
N GLU A 13 9.36 -17.60 6.04
CA GLU A 13 9.66 -18.96 6.52
C GLU A 13 10.75 -19.69 5.71
N ASN A 14 11.28 -19.06 4.66
CA ASN A 14 12.29 -19.61 3.76
C ASN A 14 13.59 -18.78 3.72
N GLU A 15 13.97 -18.08 4.79
CA GLU A 15 15.22 -17.30 4.89
C GLU A 15 16.45 -18.02 4.27
N PHE A 16 16.54 -19.34 4.45
CA PHE A 16 17.64 -20.17 3.94
C PHE A 16 17.54 -20.63 2.47
N LYS A 17 16.44 -20.32 1.75
CA LYS A 17 16.22 -20.71 0.35
C LYS A 17 16.20 -19.53 -0.63
N ASN A 18 16.10 -18.30 -0.12
CA ASN A 18 16.01 -17.13 -0.99
C ASN A 18 17.34 -16.88 -1.71
N PRO A 19 17.32 -16.60 -3.02
CA PRO A 19 18.53 -16.33 -3.76
C PRO A 19 19.18 -15.05 -3.25
N LYS A 20 20.52 -15.02 -3.30
CA LYS A 20 21.31 -13.88 -2.85
C LYS A 20 21.90 -13.12 -4.03
N ILE A 21 22.17 -11.84 -3.82
CA ILE A 21 22.84 -10.97 -4.79
C ILE A 21 23.91 -10.14 -4.11
N LYS A 22 25.05 -9.98 -4.77
CA LYS A 22 26.09 -9.02 -4.36
C LYS A 22 25.82 -7.67 -5.01
N VAL A 23 25.72 -6.64 -4.19
CA VAL A 23 25.67 -5.23 -4.62
C VAL A 23 26.89 -4.55 -4.01
N GLY A 24 27.87 -4.22 -4.85
CA GLY A 24 29.20 -3.80 -4.40
C GLY A 24 29.88 -4.90 -3.58
N LYS A 25 30.27 -4.59 -2.34
CA LYS A 25 30.95 -5.53 -1.43
C LYS A 25 30.01 -6.29 -0.51
N LYS A 26 28.72 -5.94 -0.50
CA LYS A 26 27.73 -6.50 0.43
C LYS A 26 26.82 -7.48 -0.29
N GLU A 27 26.43 -8.53 0.42
CA GLU A 27 25.48 -9.54 -0.05
C GLU A 27 24.10 -9.25 0.56
N TYR A 28 23.07 -9.41 -0.25
CA TYR A 28 21.68 -9.17 0.13
C TYR A 28 20.84 -10.36 -0.27
N THR A 29 19.79 -10.62 0.51
CA THR A 29 18.74 -11.58 0.17
C THR A 29 17.76 -10.92 -0.79
N ILE A 30 17.46 -11.59 -1.90
CA ILE A 30 16.42 -11.15 -2.85
C ILE A 30 15.06 -11.55 -2.29
N LEU A 31 14.25 -10.56 -1.95
CA LEU A 31 12.86 -10.76 -1.52
C LEU A 31 11.93 -10.87 -2.74
N GLN A 32 12.12 -10.00 -3.73
CA GLN A 32 11.38 -10.03 -4.99
C GLN A 32 12.24 -9.55 -6.16
N LYS A 33 11.88 -10.00 -7.37
CA LYS A 33 12.51 -9.59 -8.63
C LYS A 33 11.42 -9.35 -9.69
N ARG A 34 11.46 -8.19 -10.33
CA ARG A 34 10.65 -7.86 -11.50
C ARG A 34 11.55 -7.60 -12.71
N GLU A 35 11.23 -8.20 -13.84
CA GLU A 35 11.82 -7.86 -15.13
C GLU A 35 10.96 -6.77 -15.77
N VAL A 36 11.58 -5.69 -16.20
CA VAL A 36 10.90 -4.59 -16.90
C VAL A 36 11.64 -4.30 -18.21
N ASN A 37 10.87 -4.05 -19.27
CA ASN A 37 11.43 -3.64 -20.56
C ASN A 37 11.43 -2.11 -20.61
N LEU A 38 12.61 -1.51 -20.53
CA LEU A 38 12.81 -0.07 -20.62
C LEU A 38 13.73 0.23 -21.80
N ASN A 39 13.27 1.06 -22.74
CA ASN A 39 14.02 1.43 -23.95
C ASN A 39 14.56 0.22 -24.74
N ASN A 40 13.72 -0.82 -24.92
CA ASN A 40 14.09 -2.08 -25.57
C ASN A 40 15.20 -2.89 -24.89
N ASN A 41 15.59 -2.53 -23.65
CA ASN A 41 16.53 -3.26 -22.84
C ASN A 41 15.84 -3.86 -21.62
N LYS A 42 16.21 -5.11 -21.29
CA LYS A 42 15.76 -5.75 -20.05
C LYS A 42 16.46 -5.10 -18.87
N LYS A 43 15.68 -4.57 -17.94
CA LYS A 43 16.12 -4.04 -16.66
C LYS A 43 15.49 -4.88 -15.54
N TYR A 44 16.16 -4.93 -14.40
CA TYR A 44 15.67 -5.70 -13.26
C TYR A 44 15.50 -4.79 -12.05
N ILE A 45 14.32 -4.84 -11.47
CA ILE A 45 14.00 -4.20 -10.20
C ILE A 45 13.94 -5.30 -9.14
N TYR A 46 14.57 -5.05 -8.01
CA TYR A 46 14.62 -5.97 -6.89
C TYR A 46 14.15 -5.27 -5.63
N LEU A 47 13.45 -6.02 -4.80
CA LEU A 47 13.42 -5.74 -3.37
C LEU A 47 14.41 -6.66 -2.68
N LEU A 48 15.30 -6.04 -1.93
CA LEU A 48 16.38 -6.71 -1.22
C LEU A 48 16.22 -6.50 0.28
N SER A 49 16.81 -7.39 1.06
CA SER A 49 17.01 -7.19 2.48
C SER A 49 18.36 -7.71 2.94
N ASN A 50 18.95 -7.07 3.95
CA ASN A 50 20.15 -7.53 4.64
C ASN A 50 19.78 -8.40 5.84
N LEU A 51 18.99 -9.46 5.62
CA LEU A 51 18.50 -10.37 6.67
C LEU A 51 19.60 -10.92 7.59
N SER A 52 20.82 -11.09 7.05
CA SER A 52 21.96 -11.63 7.81
C SER A 52 22.67 -10.62 8.71
N ASP A 53 22.22 -9.35 8.76
CA ASP A 53 22.79 -8.31 9.61
C ASP A 53 21.96 -8.10 10.89
N GLU A 54 22.58 -7.55 11.95
CA GLU A 54 21.88 -7.21 13.21
C GLU A 54 20.76 -6.17 13.00
N ASN A 55 20.99 -5.18 12.13
CA ASN A 55 20.02 -4.15 11.81
C ASN A 55 19.42 -4.42 10.43
N ILE A 56 18.32 -5.17 10.42
CA ILE A 56 17.68 -5.58 9.18
C ILE A 56 16.89 -4.42 8.56
N LYS A 57 17.09 -4.24 7.26
CA LYS A 57 16.49 -3.20 6.42
C LYS A 57 16.04 -3.79 5.08
N SER A 58 15.18 -3.04 4.42
CA SER A 58 14.71 -3.32 3.06
C SER A 58 15.28 -2.28 2.09
N TYR A 59 15.53 -2.71 0.86
CA TYR A 59 16.11 -1.85 -0.18
C TYR A 59 15.42 -2.06 -1.51
N LEU A 60 15.20 -0.98 -2.24
CA LEU A 60 14.93 -1.00 -3.67
C LEU A 60 16.26 -1.02 -4.42
N TYR A 61 16.51 -2.07 -5.19
CA TYR A 61 17.68 -2.14 -6.06
C TYR A 61 17.23 -2.18 -7.53
N TYR A 62 17.69 -1.20 -8.30
CA TYR A 62 17.51 -1.17 -9.74
C TYR A 62 18.83 -1.48 -10.41
N LYS A 63 18.81 -2.55 -11.20
CA LYS A 63 19.95 -2.98 -12.01
C LYS A 63 19.71 -2.56 -13.46
N GLY A 64 20.40 -1.50 -13.88
CA GLY A 64 20.22 -0.90 -15.20
C GLY A 64 21.51 -0.40 -15.83
N ASP A 65 21.44 0.70 -16.59
CA ASP A 65 22.67 1.30 -17.17
C ASP A 65 23.57 1.88 -16.07
N LYS A 66 22.93 2.38 -15.02
CA LYS A 66 23.52 2.63 -13.71
C LYS A 66 22.72 1.84 -12.69
N ASP A 67 23.44 1.33 -11.69
CA ASP A 67 22.87 0.61 -10.57
C ASP A 67 22.50 1.58 -9.46
N TYR A 68 21.29 1.45 -8.92
CA TYR A 68 20.82 2.26 -7.79
C TYR A 68 20.37 1.35 -6.66
N LEU A 69 20.83 1.64 -5.44
CA LEU A 69 20.41 0.98 -4.22
C LEU A 69 19.85 2.04 -3.27
N ILE A 70 18.56 1.95 -2.98
CA ILE A 70 17.83 2.90 -2.14
C ILE A 70 17.33 2.16 -0.91
N GLU A 71 17.72 2.62 0.28
CA GLU A 71 17.16 2.13 1.54
C GLU A 71 15.69 2.58 1.67
N LEU A 72 14.81 1.65 2.05
CA LEU A 72 13.42 1.95 2.31
C LEU A 72 13.24 2.26 3.80
N GLU A 73 12.47 3.30 4.10
CA GLU A 73 12.31 3.88 5.46
C GLU A 73 11.61 2.96 6.46
N ILE A 74 11.04 1.83 6.03
CA ILE A 74 10.20 0.98 6.87
C ILE A 74 10.77 -0.43 6.88
N HIS A 75 10.91 -0.97 8.10
CA HIS A 75 11.57 -2.23 8.42
C HIS A 75 10.53 -3.30 8.72
N THR A 76 10.03 -3.98 7.70
CA THR A 76 9.20 -5.17 7.92
C THR A 76 9.74 -6.31 7.08
N VAL A 77 10.69 -7.00 7.67
CA VAL A 77 11.09 -8.33 7.21
C VAL A 77 9.87 -9.25 7.28
N GLY A 78 9.80 -10.18 6.33
CA GLY A 78 8.90 -10.02 5.19
C GLY A 78 7.41 -10.33 5.29
N ASN A 79 6.62 -9.27 5.37
CA ASN A 79 5.34 -9.27 4.66
C ASN A 79 5.55 -8.93 3.18
N PRO A 80 4.64 -9.37 2.28
CA PRO A 80 4.87 -9.18 0.86
C PRO A 80 4.82 -7.69 0.53
N TYR A 81 5.99 -7.09 0.38
CA TYR A 81 6.10 -5.86 -0.38
C TYR A 81 5.71 -6.20 -1.82
N ASN A 82 4.60 -5.71 -2.35
CA ASN A 82 4.34 -5.92 -3.76
C ASN A 82 5.07 -4.84 -4.56
N ILE A 83 5.87 -5.26 -5.54
CA ILE A 83 6.42 -4.36 -6.55
C ILE A 83 5.53 -4.46 -7.79
N ASP A 84 4.98 -3.31 -8.17
CA ASP A 84 4.29 -3.13 -9.44
C ASP A 84 4.96 -2.06 -10.30
N PHE A 85 4.61 -2.07 -11.58
CA PHE A 85 5.25 -1.24 -12.58
C PHE A 85 4.26 -0.79 -13.65
N PHE A 86 3.79 0.45 -13.57
CA PHE A 86 2.89 1.06 -14.56
C PHE A 86 2.96 2.58 -14.50
N ASP A 87 2.52 3.21 -15.59
CA ASP A 87 2.44 4.67 -15.73
C ASP A 87 1.29 5.22 -14.87
N VAL A 88 1.64 5.86 -13.75
CA VAL A 88 0.65 6.33 -12.76
C VAL A 88 0.12 7.72 -13.09
N ASN A 89 0.87 8.53 -13.84
CA ASN A 89 0.55 9.93 -14.16
C ASN A 89 0.21 10.15 -15.65
N ASN A 90 0.09 9.07 -16.42
CA ASN A 90 -0.16 9.00 -17.86
C ASN A 90 0.92 9.68 -18.73
N ASP A 91 2.16 9.83 -18.26
CA ASP A 91 3.26 10.50 -18.99
C ASP A 91 3.99 9.60 -20.02
N ASN A 92 3.45 8.40 -20.25
CA ASN A 92 3.98 7.31 -21.05
C ASN A 92 5.28 6.72 -20.49
N ARG A 93 5.56 6.90 -19.20
CA ARG A 93 6.67 6.25 -18.50
C ARG A 93 6.10 5.53 -17.29
N ASN A 94 6.59 4.32 -17.07
CA ASN A 94 6.16 3.53 -15.93
C ASN A 94 6.98 3.92 -14.68
N GLU A 95 6.30 4.02 -13.56
CA GLU A 95 6.90 4.17 -12.24
C GLU A 95 7.05 2.82 -11.54
N ILE A 96 7.93 2.78 -10.54
CA ILE A 96 8.01 1.66 -9.59
C ILE A 96 7.06 1.98 -8.44
N ILE A 97 6.10 1.10 -8.20
CA ILE A 97 5.19 1.21 -7.07
C ILE A 97 5.55 0.12 -6.07
N ILE A 98 5.71 0.50 -4.81
CA ILE A 98 6.02 -0.42 -3.71
C ILE A 98 4.91 -0.31 -2.69
N GLU A 99 4.08 -1.35 -2.60
CA GLU A 99 3.14 -1.53 -1.51
C GLU A 99 3.91 -2.10 -0.32
N ASN A 100 3.82 -1.46 0.84
CA ASN A 100 4.50 -1.91 2.05
C ASN A 100 3.49 -2.24 3.15
N LEU A 101 3.26 -3.53 3.35
CA LEU A 101 2.42 -4.05 4.42
C LEU A 101 3.21 -4.06 5.75
N ASN A 102 2.76 -3.24 6.70
CA ASN A 102 3.22 -3.31 8.08
C ASN A 102 2.18 -4.08 8.90
N GLU A 103 2.54 -5.22 9.48
CA GLU A 103 1.64 -5.99 10.36
C GLU A 103 1.57 -5.41 11.78
N LEU A 104 2.51 -4.56 12.17
CA LEU A 104 2.52 -3.92 13.49
C LEU A 104 1.69 -2.64 13.54
N SER A 105 1.19 -2.17 12.39
CA SER A 105 0.27 -1.04 12.32
C SER A 105 -0.92 -1.38 11.45
N ASP A 106 -2.10 -0.89 11.80
CA ASP A 106 -3.32 -0.93 10.97
C ASP A 106 -3.22 -0.12 9.65
N PHE A 107 -1.99 0.23 9.27
CA PHE A 107 -1.62 1.13 8.20
C PHE A 107 -0.49 0.51 7.38
N ASN A 108 -0.78 0.17 6.13
CA ASN A 108 0.28 -0.04 5.16
C ASN A 108 0.71 1.31 4.56
N ASN A 109 1.85 1.36 3.88
CA ASN A 109 2.28 2.53 3.12
C ASN A 109 2.42 2.15 1.64
N LEU A 110 2.45 3.15 0.77
CA LEU A 110 2.72 2.98 -0.64
C LEU A 110 3.70 4.05 -1.10
N PHE A 111 4.78 3.61 -1.73
CA PHE A 111 5.78 4.48 -2.33
C PHE A 111 5.69 4.43 -3.84
N ILE A 112 5.90 5.59 -4.48
CA ILE A 112 6.07 5.70 -5.93
C ILE A 112 7.47 6.25 -6.20
N PHE A 113 8.22 5.55 -7.03
CA PHE A 113 9.53 5.99 -7.50
C PHE A 113 9.50 6.23 -9.01
N LYS A 114 9.94 7.42 -9.41
CA LYS A 114 10.16 7.75 -10.82
C LYS A 114 11.56 7.30 -11.24
N ILE A 115 11.63 6.64 -12.39
CA ILE A 115 12.89 6.29 -13.05
C ILE A 115 13.23 7.37 -14.06
N ASN A 116 14.36 8.04 -13.86
CA ASN A 116 14.96 8.96 -14.82
C ASN A 116 16.26 8.33 -15.36
N GLU A 117 16.79 8.87 -16.46
CA GLU A 117 18.04 8.38 -17.07
C GLU A 117 19.23 8.34 -16.08
N ASN A 118 19.22 9.24 -15.09
CA ASN A 118 20.33 9.45 -14.16
C ASN A 118 19.99 9.22 -12.69
N GLU A 119 18.76 8.90 -12.34
CA GLU A 119 18.36 8.68 -10.95
C GLU A 119 17.06 7.90 -10.83
N ILE A 120 16.85 7.31 -9.65
CA ILE A 120 15.55 6.86 -9.18
C ILE A 120 15.16 7.73 -8.00
N LYS A 121 14.01 8.38 -8.09
CA LYS A 121 13.56 9.37 -7.10
C LYS A 121 12.22 8.95 -6.51
N LYS A 122 12.11 8.93 -5.18
CA LYS A 122 10.81 8.82 -4.48
C LYS A 122 10.01 10.09 -4.78
N VAL A 123 8.90 9.94 -5.48
CA VAL A 123 8.00 11.04 -5.86
C VAL A 123 6.71 11.05 -5.03
N PHE A 124 6.39 9.95 -4.37
CA PHE A 124 5.22 9.84 -3.51
C PHE A 124 5.46 8.87 -2.35
N ASP A 125 4.92 9.24 -1.20
CA ASP A 125 4.87 8.50 0.06
C ASP A 125 3.47 8.69 0.64
N ALA A 126 2.62 7.67 0.53
CA ALA A 126 1.19 7.82 0.77
C ALA A 126 0.88 8.31 2.19
N GLN A 127 1.57 7.78 3.21
CA GLN A 127 1.37 8.19 4.60
C GLN A 127 1.84 9.62 4.87
N GLN A 128 2.94 10.06 4.26
CA GLN A 128 3.44 11.43 4.47
C GLN A 128 2.68 12.46 3.64
N ASN A 129 2.25 12.11 2.42
CA ASN A 129 1.65 13.05 1.49
C ASN A 129 0.13 13.19 1.66
N ILE A 130 -0.60 12.11 1.98
CA ILE A 130 -2.06 12.16 2.04
C ILE A 130 -2.55 12.78 3.34
N LYS A 131 -3.12 13.98 3.22
CA LYS A 131 -3.77 14.68 4.34
C LYS A 131 -5.17 14.12 4.61
N LEU A 132 -5.26 12.99 5.31
CA LEU A 132 -6.50 12.26 5.61
C LEU A 132 -7.66 13.15 6.09
N LYS A 133 -7.37 14.10 7.00
CA LYS A 133 -8.37 15.00 7.60
C LYS A 133 -9.14 15.85 6.58
N ASN A 134 -8.61 16.03 5.37
CA ASN A 134 -9.34 16.75 4.32
C ASN A 134 -10.49 15.91 3.72
N TYR A 135 -10.33 14.58 3.75
CA TYR A 135 -11.20 13.64 3.06
C TYR A 135 -12.06 12.80 4.00
N PHE A 136 -11.62 12.62 5.24
CA PHE A 136 -12.32 11.84 6.24
C PHE A 136 -12.22 12.48 7.61
N ASN A 137 -13.39 12.72 8.21
CA ASN A 137 -13.52 13.14 9.60
C ASN A 137 -14.64 12.33 10.25
N TYR A 138 -14.49 12.00 11.52
CA TYR A 138 -15.53 11.34 12.28
C TYR A 138 -15.62 11.92 13.67
N ASN A 139 -16.82 11.85 14.25
CA ASN A 139 -17.09 12.16 15.65
C ASN A 139 -17.73 10.94 16.28
N ASN A 140 -17.02 10.31 17.20
CA ASN A 140 -17.45 9.09 17.88
C ASN A 140 -17.95 9.44 19.29
N MET A 141 -19.24 9.25 19.53
CA MET A 141 -19.91 9.38 20.81
C MET A 141 -20.45 8.02 21.25
N LEU A 142 -20.69 7.83 22.55
CA LEU A 142 -21.19 6.57 23.11
C LEU A 142 -22.39 5.97 22.37
N THR A 143 -23.31 6.82 21.91
CA THR A 143 -24.54 6.39 21.25
C THR A 143 -24.61 6.80 19.78
N LYS A 144 -23.59 7.47 19.23
CA LYS A 144 -23.65 8.06 17.88
C LYS A 144 -22.30 8.11 17.20
N LEU A 145 -22.27 7.82 15.91
CA LEU A 145 -21.12 8.04 15.04
C LEU A 145 -21.54 8.95 13.87
N ASP A 146 -20.92 10.12 13.75
CA ASP A 146 -21.08 11.04 12.61
C ASP A 146 -19.81 10.99 11.76
N VAL A 147 -19.92 10.63 10.49
CA VAL A 147 -18.81 10.48 9.55
C VAL A 147 -19.00 11.42 8.38
N LYS A 148 -17.97 12.24 8.10
CA LYS A 148 -17.90 13.13 6.95
C LYS A 148 -16.82 12.65 6.00
N ILE A 149 -17.23 12.42 4.75
CA ILE A 149 -16.38 11.98 3.65
C ILE A 149 -16.47 13.00 2.54
N ASN A 150 -15.32 13.47 2.05
CA ASN A 150 -15.21 14.37 0.91
C ASN A 150 -14.19 13.84 -0.10
N ASP A 151 -14.28 14.29 -1.34
CA ASP A 151 -13.28 14.04 -2.38
C ASP A 151 -13.00 15.31 -3.20
N ASP A 152 -12.03 15.27 -4.11
CA ASP A 152 -11.67 16.41 -4.96
C ASP A 152 -12.58 16.57 -6.19
N PHE A 153 -13.63 15.74 -6.30
CA PHE A 153 -14.55 15.63 -7.43
C PHE A 153 -16.00 15.95 -7.03
N ASN A 154 -16.15 16.76 -5.98
CA ASN A 154 -17.40 17.29 -5.45
C ASN A 154 -18.27 16.29 -4.68
N LEU A 155 -17.77 15.12 -4.30
CA LEU A 155 -18.44 14.28 -3.31
C LEU A 155 -18.39 14.98 -1.95
N LYS A 156 -19.57 15.09 -1.32
CA LYS A 156 -19.72 15.41 0.10
C LYS A 156 -20.76 14.46 0.68
N LYS A 157 -20.32 13.58 1.58
CA LYS A 157 -21.16 12.57 2.22
C LYS A 157 -21.10 12.76 3.73
N ASN A 158 -22.27 12.81 4.37
CA ASN A 158 -22.41 12.76 5.82
C ASN A 158 -23.22 11.51 6.16
N ILE A 159 -22.68 10.65 7.03
CA ILE A 159 -23.31 9.42 7.49
C ILE A 159 -23.46 9.50 8.99
N LYS A 160 -24.67 9.21 9.50
CA LYS A 160 -24.96 9.17 10.92
C LYS A 160 -25.42 7.77 11.30
N TYR A 161 -24.75 7.17 12.28
CA TYR A 161 -25.14 5.91 12.88
C TYR A 161 -25.60 6.16 14.31
N GLU A 162 -26.77 5.64 14.67
CA GLU A 162 -27.18 5.52 16.06
C GLU A 162 -26.65 4.16 16.56
N LEU A 163 -25.87 4.19 17.64
CA LEU A 163 -25.26 3.01 18.25
C LEU A 163 -26.20 2.47 19.34
N PRO A 164 -26.22 1.14 19.58
CA PRO A 164 -27.06 0.56 20.63
C PRO A 164 -26.73 1.15 22.02
N ASN A 165 -27.76 1.36 22.85
CA ASN A 165 -27.66 1.89 24.22
C ASN A 165 -26.97 0.95 25.25
N ILE A 166 -26.16 -0.02 24.81
CA ILE A 166 -25.63 -1.06 25.67
C ILE A 166 -24.30 -0.58 26.27
N ILE A 167 -24.24 -0.51 27.60
CA ILE A 167 -23.07 -0.13 28.44
C ILE A 167 -21.92 -1.18 28.36
N GLU A 168 -21.97 -2.10 27.40
CA GLU A 168 -20.89 -3.04 27.07
C GLU A 168 -20.16 -2.65 25.78
N THR A 169 -20.18 -1.37 25.40
CA THR A 169 -19.15 -0.88 24.50
C THR A 169 -17.83 -0.98 25.25
N LYS A 170 -17.10 -2.09 25.03
CA LYS A 170 -15.63 -2.04 25.05
C LYS A 170 -15.30 -0.73 24.36
N ILE A 171 -14.67 0.18 25.11
CA ILE A 171 -14.04 1.37 24.54
C ILE A 171 -13.39 0.88 23.25
N ILE A 172 -13.71 1.51 22.12
CA ILE A 172 -13.03 1.25 20.84
C ILE A 172 -11.61 1.79 21.05
N ASP A 173 -10.82 1.07 21.84
CA ASP A 173 -9.42 1.29 22.13
C ASP A 173 -8.65 0.41 21.15
N SER A 174 -8.56 0.92 19.91
CA SER A 174 -7.38 0.89 19.04
C SER A 174 -7.75 1.53 17.70
N ASP A 175 -7.11 2.66 17.37
CA ASP A 175 -6.73 3.05 16.01
C ASP A 175 -7.79 3.03 14.89
N PHE A 176 -9.02 3.42 15.21
CA PHE A 176 -10.03 3.74 14.21
C PHE A 176 -9.69 5.06 13.46
N PRO A 177 -9.76 5.14 12.11
CA PRO A 177 -9.99 4.08 11.13
C PRO A 177 -8.69 3.43 10.61
N GLU A 178 -8.75 2.14 10.25
CA GLU A 178 -7.66 1.48 9.52
C GLU A 178 -7.54 1.99 8.07
N ILE A 179 -6.31 2.19 7.60
CA ILE A 179 -6.01 2.70 6.25
C ILE A 179 -5.21 1.69 5.45
N ILE A 180 -5.70 1.39 4.25
CA ILE A 180 -5.08 0.43 3.34
C ILE A 180 -4.86 1.08 1.97
N PHE A 181 -3.63 1.04 1.47
CA PHE A 181 -3.27 1.31 0.10
C PHE A 181 -3.20 0.00 -0.69
N GLY A 182 -3.62 0.03 -1.94
CA GLY A 182 -3.65 -1.17 -2.77
C GLY A 182 -3.58 -0.85 -4.26
N ILE A 183 -3.10 -1.80 -5.07
CA ILE A 183 -3.15 -1.67 -6.53
C ILE A 183 -4.25 -2.57 -7.09
N ILE A 184 -5.20 -2.00 -7.84
CA ILE A 184 -6.29 -2.72 -8.49
C ILE A 184 -6.35 -2.30 -9.96
N LYS A 185 -6.06 -3.21 -10.88
CA LYS A 185 -6.13 -2.97 -12.34
C LYS A 185 -5.37 -1.68 -12.76
N ASN A 186 -4.13 -1.54 -12.32
CA ASN A 186 -3.28 -0.35 -12.56
C ASN A 186 -3.85 0.96 -11.99
N LYS A 187 -4.68 0.87 -10.95
CA LYS A 187 -5.13 2.03 -10.17
C LYS A 187 -4.63 1.89 -8.75
N ILE A 188 -4.19 3.00 -8.19
CA ILE A 188 -3.83 3.07 -6.77
C ILE A 188 -5.09 3.41 -5.98
N ILE A 189 -5.44 2.53 -5.06
CA ILE A 189 -6.61 2.64 -4.21
C ILE A 189 -6.15 2.97 -2.80
N PHE A 190 -6.75 3.99 -2.22
CA PHE A 190 -6.64 4.34 -0.82
C PHE A 190 -7.97 4.02 -0.14
N ARG A 191 -7.98 3.07 0.78
CA ARG A 191 -9.15 2.56 1.47
C ARG A 191 -9.13 2.99 2.92
N ILE A 192 -10.25 3.54 3.36
CA ILE A 192 -10.61 3.70 4.76
C ILE A 192 -11.57 2.56 5.08
N LYS A 193 -11.07 1.55 5.78
CA LYS A 193 -11.80 0.30 6.04
C LYS A 193 -13.13 0.61 6.74
N GLY A 194 -14.21 -0.01 6.28
CA GLY A 194 -15.57 0.25 6.78
C GLY A 194 -16.26 1.51 6.25
N PHE A 195 -15.56 2.44 5.59
CA PHE A 195 -16.12 3.75 5.23
C PHE A 195 -16.13 4.06 3.73
N GLN A 196 -14.94 4.21 3.13
CA GLN A 196 -14.82 4.74 1.78
C GLN A 196 -13.51 4.31 1.13
N ASN A 197 -13.59 3.97 -0.15
CA ASN A 197 -12.43 3.76 -1.01
C ASN A 197 -12.25 4.97 -1.93
N PHE A 198 -11.02 5.39 -2.13
CA PHE A 198 -10.61 6.44 -3.05
C PHE A 198 -9.68 5.86 -4.11
N GLU A 199 -9.80 6.31 -5.34
CA GLU A 199 -8.75 6.21 -6.35
C GLU A 199 -7.84 7.41 -6.17
N ILE A 200 -6.53 7.17 -6.09
CA ILE A 200 -5.52 8.22 -6.13
C ILE A 200 -5.21 8.52 -7.59
N ILE A 201 -5.44 9.77 -8.00
CA ILE A 201 -5.21 10.24 -9.36
C ILE A 201 -4.06 11.23 -9.32
N PHE A 202 -3.02 10.97 -10.10
CA PHE A 202 -1.83 11.83 -10.18
C PHE A 202 -1.87 12.70 -11.43
N ASP A 203 -1.42 13.94 -11.28
CA ASP A 203 -1.02 14.76 -12.42
C ASP A 203 0.44 14.52 -12.82
N LYS A 204 0.93 15.24 -13.84
CA LYS A 204 2.30 15.11 -14.36
C LYS A 204 3.40 15.39 -13.35
N ASN A 205 3.11 16.17 -12.31
CA ASN A 205 4.04 16.53 -11.27
C ASN A 205 3.94 15.60 -10.05
N PHE A 206 3.09 14.58 -10.11
CA PHE A 206 2.73 13.70 -8.99
C PHE A 206 1.96 14.43 -7.88
N ASP A 207 1.36 15.59 -8.18
CA ASP A 207 0.33 16.13 -7.31
C ASP A 207 -0.90 15.23 -7.40
N TYR A 208 -1.51 14.93 -6.25
CA TYR A 208 -2.56 13.93 -6.16
C TYR A 208 -3.93 14.57 -5.95
N LYS A 209 -4.95 13.88 -6.45
CA LYS A 209 -6.35 14.06 -6.09
C LYS A 209 -6.96 12.73 -5.69
N LEU A 210 -7.87 12.76 -4.74
CA LEU A 210 -8.65 11.59 -4.33
C LEU A 210 -10.04 11.66 -4.95
N LYS A 211 -10.40 10.59 -5.66
CA LYS A 211 -11.74 10.39 -6.21
C LYS A 211 -12.43 9.27 -5.47
N ALA A 212 -13.56 9.54 -4.84
CA ALA A 212 -14.32 8.50 -4.18
C ALA A 212 -14.81 7.47 -5.19
N THR A 213 -14.66 6.19 -4.86
CA THR A 213 -15.10 5.07 -5.69
C THR A 213 -16.28 4.37 -5.02
N SER A 214 -17.29 4.02 -5.80
CA SER A 214 -18.52 3.39 -5.30
C SER A 214 -18.47 1.86 -5.28
N LYS A 215 -17.43 1.25 -5.87
CA LYS A 215 -17.31 -0.20 -6.05
C LYS A 215 -15.86 -0.68 -6.06
N PHE A 216 -15.41 -1.23 -4.93
CA PHE A 216 -14.57 -2.43 -4.89
C PHE A 216 -14.91 -3.16 -3.59
N SER A 217 -15.99 -3.93 -3.62
CA SER A 217 -16.28 -4.95 -2.62
C SER A 217 -15.30 -6.10 -2.83
N VAL A 218 -14.07 -5.91 -2.36
CA VAL A 218 -13.21 -7.04 -2.03
C VAL A 218 -13.29 -7.18 -0.52
N ASN A 219 -14.11 -8.14 -0.10
CA ASN A 219 -14.20 -8.63 1.27
C ASN A 219 -12.82 -9.17 1.66
N TYR A 220 -11.99 -8.30 2.22
CA TYR A 220 -10.94 -8.69 3.15
C TYR A 220 -11.20 -7.84 4.39
N GLY A 221 -11.77 -8.47 5.42
CA GLY A 221 -11.92 -7.90 6.76
C GLY A 221 -13.07 -6.92 6.97
N ILE A 222 -14.29 -7.26 6.58
CA ILE A 222 -15.38 -7.19 7.57
C ILE A 222 -15.88 -8.63 7.65
N GLU A 223 -15.04 -9.50 8.22
CA GLU A 223 -15.58 -10.62 8.98
C GLU A 223 -15.89 -10.03 10.36
N ASP A 224 -17.19 -9.96 10.63
CA ASP A 224 -17.78 -10.04 11.96
C ASP A 224 -17.24 -9.08 13.03
N GLY A 225 -17.68 -7.83 12.88
CA GLY A 225 -17.76 -6.88 13.97
C GLY A 225 -18.91 -5.91 13.74
N ILE A 226 -20.14 -6.35 14.03
CA ILE A 226 -21.37 -5.54 14.18
C ILE A 226 -21.92 -5.07 12.82
N ILE A 227 -22.90 -5.71 12.17
CA ILE A 227 -24.18 -6.26 12.62
C ILE A 227 -24.48 -7.49 11.74
N VAL A 228 -24.18 -8.70 12.23
CA VAL A 228 -24.92 -9.87 11.77
C VAL A 228 -26.13 -9.98 12.68
N ASN A 229 -27.28 -9.62 12.14
CA ASN A 229 -28.56 -10.07 12.62
C ASN A 229 -28.55 -11.60 12.68
N ASN A 230 -28.19 -12.20 13.81
CA ASN A 230 -28.69 -13.53 14.14
C ASN A 230 -29.99 -13.35 14.90
N PHE A 231 -31.07 -13.13 14.13
CA PHE A 231 -32.42 -13.46 14.59
C PHE A 231 -32.60 -14.97 14.43
N LEU A 232 -32.56 -15.69 15.55
CA LEU A 232 -33.57 -16.68 15.97
C LEU A 232 -33.38 -16.95 17.47
#